data_AF-A0A9E3SDS2-F1
#
_entry.id   AF-A0A9E3SDS2-F1
#
_cell.length_a   1.000
_cell.length_b   1.000
_cell.length_c   1.000
_cell.angle_alpha   90.00
_cell.angle_beta   90.00
_cell.angle_gamma   90.00
#
_symmetry.space_group_name_H-M   'P 1'
#
loop_
_entity.id
_entity.type
_entity.pdbx_description
1 polymer ?
#
loop_
_entity_poly.entity_id
_entity_poly.type
_entity_poly.pdbx_seq_one_letter_code
_entity_poly.pdbx_strand_id
1 'polypeptide(L)'
;MKHFFKALTVALVSLLMTFVVMSDAIGQQTLADVKKNRGLNDEDVLAAAKTFMPRGGRDEYFAFVGSGNSGTMIVYGLPSMRIYKYVGVFSPEPWQGYGFDDESTLMLKKGSLDNTLLKYGDMRFPALSETNGKYNGKYLFYSDGANSRIALLGLDDFETKQVLMHPLFINAFPGVAVSQNNDYVFQSSEYPTPWDHREANVETDYLEKFKSGITAWKFEDTDDEAGSGHHVGRLLKEKSFTLELPPLTLGFFDAGRGDNDGLLVGLAAFEDQNFVYVYDYLKARTLQTQTINEFEVIPFKTAME
;
A
#
# COMPACT_ATOMS: atom_id res chain seq x y z
N MET A 1 -67.22 48.79 -22.99
CA MET A 1 -66.57 47.51 -23.34
C MET A 1 -65.26 47.63 -24.12
N LYS A 2 -65.15 48.44 -25.20
CA LYS A 2 -63.92 48.55 -26.01
C LYS A 2 -62.67 49.09 -25.28
N HIS A 3 -62.83 49.99 -24.32
CA HIS A 3 -61.70 50.54 -23.54
C HIS A 3 -61.18 49.59 -22.46
N PHE A 4 -62.06 48.76 -21.89
CA PHE A 4 -61.70 47.78 -20.86
C PHE A 4 -60.86 46.63 -21.46
N PHE A 5 -61.20 46.20 -22.67
CA PHE A 5 -60.45 45.17 -23.38
C PHE A 5 -59.04 45.61 -23.79
N LYS A 6 -58.84 46.88 -24.16
CA LYS A 6 -57.52 47.45 -24.48
C LYS A 6 -56.62 47.57 -23.24
N ALA A 7 -57.17 47.97 -22.10
CA ALA A 7 -56.42 48.05 -20.85
C ALA A 7 -55.97 46.65 -20.38
N LEU A 8 -56.84 45.64 -20.53
CA LEU A 8 -56.55 44.25 -20.16
C LEU A 8 -55.51 43.61 -21.10
N THR A 9 -55.52 43.92 -22.40
CA THR A 9 -54.51 43.40 -23.35
C THR A 9 -53.14 44.04 -23.15
N VAL A 10 -53.07 45.34 -22.85
CA VAL A 10 -51.80 46.01 -22.53
C VAL A 10 -51.23 45.49 -21.21
N ALA A 11 -52.08 45.23 -20.21
CA ALA A 11 -51.67 44.65 -18.93
C ALA A 11 -51.21 43.19 -19.04
N LEU A 12 -51.85 42.36 -19.88
CA LEU A 12 -51.41 40.98 -20.09
C LEU A 12 -50.12 40.88 -20.90
N VAL A 13 -49.92 41.76 -21.89
CA VAL A 13 -48.68 41.79 -22.69
C VAL A 13 -47.50 42.31 -21.87
N SER A 14 -47.71 43.30 -20.99
CA SER A 14 -46.68 43.75 -20.06
C SER A 14 -46.37 42.70 -18.97
N LEU A 15 -47.37 41.96 -18.50
CA LEU A 15 -47.16 40.86 -17.54
C LEU A 15 -46.48 39.63 -18.20
N LEU A 16 -46.74 39.36 -19.48
CA LEU A 16 -46.01 38.32 -20.23
C LEU A 16 -44.56 38.75 -20.51
N MET A 17 -44.32 40.03 -20.82
CA MET A 17 -42.95 40.54 -21.02
C MET A 17 -42.15 40.58 -19.72
N THR A 18 -42.78 40.80 -18.55
CA THR A 18 -42.07 40.69 -17.26
C THR A 18 -41.78 39.24 -16.87
N PHE A 19 -42.60 38.27 -17.28
CA PHE A 19 -42.32 36.84 -17.04
C PHE A 19 -41.25 36.25 -17.97
N VAL A 20 -41.07 36.77 -19.18
CA VAL A 20 -40.02 36.30 -20.12
C VAL A 20 -38.62 36.81 -19.75
N VAL A 21 -38.50 37.87 -18.95
CA VAL A 21 -37.19 38.43 -18.52
C VAL A 21 -36.65 37.79 -17.23
N MET A 22 -37.42 36.92 -16.57
CA MET A 22 -37.00 36.30 -15.30
C MET A 22 -36.45 34.87 -15.43
N SER A 23 -36.27 34.34 -16.63
CA SER A 23 -35.76 32.96 -16.83
C SER A 23 -34.23 32.85 -17.00
N ASP A 24 -33.47 33.94 -17.04
CA ASP A 24 -32.00 33.92 -17.28
C ASP A 24 -31.14 34.53 -16.15
N ALA A 25 -31.68 34.74 -14.95
CA ALA A 25 -30.98 35.44 -13.86
C ALA A 25 -30.53 34.54 -12.70
N ILE A 26 -30.18 33.28 -12.94
CA ILE A 26 -29.09 32.67 -12.16
C ILE A 26 -27.81 33.18 -12.80
N GLY A 27 -27.46 34.43 -12.50
CA GLY A 27 -26.26 35.07 -13.05
C GLY A 27 -25.05 34.17 -12.80
N GLN A 28 -24.46 33.66 -13.87
CA GLN A 28 -23.24 32.87 -13.81
C GLN A 28 -22.19 33.71 -13.08
N GLN A 29 -21.83 33.31 -11.86
CA GLN A 29 -20.87 34.05 -11.04
C GLN A 29 -19.56 34.20 -11.82
N THR A 30 -19.02 35.42 -11.85
CA THR A 30 -17.69 35.62 -12.42
C THR A 30 -16.63 35.04 -11.48
N LEU A 31 -15.43 34.76 -12.00
CA LEU A 31 -14.30 34.34 -11.15
C LEU A 31 -14.02 35.35 -10.04
N ALA A 32 -14.18 36.65 -10.31
CA ALA A 32 -14.01 37.71 -9.33
C ALA A 32 -15.05 37.64 -8.19
N ASP A 33 -16.32 37.35 -8.53
CA ASP A 33 -17.38 37.15 -7.54
C ASP A 33 -17.08 35.94 -6.64
N VAL A 34 -16.63 34.84 -7.24
CA VAL A 34 -16.25 33.63 -6.50
C VAL A 34 -15.06 33.90 -5.57
N LYS A 35 -14.01 34.56 -6.07
CA LYS A 35 -12.84 34.95 -5.27
C LYS A 35 -13.25 35.79 -4.07
N LYS A 36 -14.04 36.84 -4.30
CA LYS A 36 -14.52 37.73 -3.24
C LYS A 36 -15.37 36.99 -2.21
N ASN A 37 -16.34 36.19 -2.65
CA ASN A 37 -17.26 35.47 -1.76
C ASN A 37 -16.55 34.41 -0.92
N ARG A 38 -15.50 33.78 -1.45
CA ARG A 38 -14.70 32.77 -0.74
C ARG A 38 -13.45 33.32 -0.05
N GLY A 39 -13.19 34.63 -0.15
CA GLY A 39 -11.98 35.25 0.41
C GLY A 39 -10.67 34.77 -0.21
N LEU A 40 -10.68 34.39 -1.49
CA LEU A 40 -9.52 33.82 -2.20
C LEU A 40 -8.71 34.90 -2.90
N ASN A 41 -7.39 34.81 -2.78
CA ASN A 41 -6.46 35.60 -3.58
C ASN A 41 -6.10 34.86 -4.90
N ASP A 42 -5.21 35.43 -5.72
CA ASP A 42 -4.79 34.79 -6.98
C ASP A 42 -3.95 33.53 -6.79
N GLU A 43 -3.16 33.45 -5.72
CA GLU A 43 -2.34 32.26 -5.40
C GLU A 43 -3.24 31.07 -5.02
N ASP A 44 -4.30 31.31 -4.25
CA ASP A 44 -5.28 30.28 -3.88
C ASP A 44 -5.98 29.70 -5.12
N VAL A 45 -6.37 30.58 -6.07
CA VAL A 45 -7.01 30.17 -7.32
C VAL A 45 -6.03 29.39 -8.20
N LEU A 46 -4.78 29.84 -8.27
CA LEU A 46 -3.73 29.13 -9.01
C LEU A 46 -3.45 27.74 -8.41
N ALA A 47 -3.39 27.63 -7.08
CA ALA A 47 -3.22 26.36 -6.38
C ALA A 47 -4.39 25.41 -6.65
N ALA A 48 -5.63 25.90 -6.60
CA ALA A 48 -6.81 25.11 -6.93
C ALA A 48 -6.82 24.65 -8.40
N ALA A 49 -6.39 25.51 -9.33
CA ALA A 49 -6.32 25.15 -10.75
C ALA A 49 -5.26 24.07 -11.03
N LYS A 50 -4.17 24.03 -10.25
CA LYS A 50 -3.12 22.99 -10.36
C LYS A 50 -3.58 21.60 -9.91
N THR A 51 -4.53 21.51 -8.99
CA THR A 51 -5.07 20.23 -8.51
C THR A 51 -6.36 19.82 -9.21
N PHE A 52 -7.03 20.76 -9.87
CA PHE A 52 -8.27 20.49 -10.58
C PHE A 52 -8.03 19.79 -11.92
N MET A 53 -8.60 18.59 -12.07
CA MET A 53 -8.66 17.90 -13.37
C MET A 53 -10.06 18.02 -13.99
N PRO A 54 -10.20 18.61 -15.19
CA PRO A 54 -11.49 18.77 -15.84
C PRO A 54 -12.04 17.43 -16.34
N ARG A 55 -13.34 17.42 -16.69
CA ARG A 55 -13.97 16.27 -17.34
C ARG A 55 -13.23 15.91 -18.63
N GLY A 56 -12.90 14.63 -18.79
CA GLY A 56 -12.09 14.14 -19.92
C GLY A 56 -10.58 14.31 -19.74
N GLY A 57 -10.13 15.07 -18.72
CA GLY A 57 -8.74 15.13 -18.31
C GLY A 57 -8.31 13.84 -17.60
N ARG A 58 -7.03 13.48 -17.78
CA ARG A 58 -6.38 12.34 -17.14
C ARG A 58 -5.43 12.84 -16.06
N ASP A 59 -5.38 12.13 -14.94
CA ASP A 59 -4.34 12.34 -13.94
C ASP A 59 -2.96 11.95 -14.51
N GLU A 60 -1.92 12.60 -14.02
CA GLU A 60 -0.54 12.39 -14.47
C GLU A 60 0.12 11.19 -13.80
N TYR A 61 -0.25 10.91 -12.54
CA TYR A 61 0.34 9.83 -11.74
C TYR A 61 -0.74 8.98 -11.08
N PHE A 62 -0.39 7.73 -10.81
CA PHE A 62 -1.11 6.88 -9.87
C PHE A 62 -0.43 6.89 -8.51
N ALA A 63 -1.22 6.93 -7.44
CA ALA A 63 -0.75 6.64 -6.09
C ALA A 63 -1.40 5.35 -5.60
N PHE A 64 -0.57 4.41 -5.16
CA PHE A 64 -0.98 3.13 -4.59
C PHE A 64 -0.90 3.24 -3.07
N VAL A 65 -2.06 3.23 -2.41
CA VAL A 65 -2.15 3.53 -0.99
C VAL A 65 -2.78 2.34 -0.27
N GLY A 66 -2.09 1.85 0.76
CA GLY A 66 -2.68 0.86 1.66
C GLY A 66 -3.73 1.53 2.56
N SER A 67 -4.87 0.89 2.74
CA SER A 67 -5.98 1.42 3.55
C SER A 67 -5.79 1.25 5.07
N GLY A 68 -4.59 0.86 5.52
CA GLY A 68 -4.30 0.57 6.93
C GLY A 68 -5.11 -0.64 7.40
N ASN A 69 -5.89 -0.44 8.46
CA ASN A 69 -6.58 -1.49 9.21
C ASN A 69 -7.66 -2.28 8.42
N SER A 70 -8.08 -1.78 7.26
CA SER A 70 -8.99 -2.53 6.38
C SER A 70 -8.28 -3.58 5.54
N GLY A 71 -6.97 -3.49 5.29
CA GLY A 71 -6.21 -4.50 4.55
C GLY A 71 -6.49 -4.55 3.03
N THR A 72 -6.99 -3.48 2.44
CA THR A 72 -7.19 -3.33 0.97
C THR A 72 -6.34 -2.20 0.40
N MET A 73 -6.10 -2.19 -0.92
CA MET A 73 -5.36 -1.12 -1.61
C MET A 73 -6.34 -0.17 -2.31
N ILE A 74 -6.02 1.12 -2.29
CA ILE A 74 -6.72 2.17 -3.02
C ILE A 74 -5.78 2.76 -4.07
N VAL A 75 -6.26 2.85 -5.30
CA VAL A 75 -5.56 3.54 -6.40
C VAL A 75 -6.16 4.93 -6.56
N TYR A 76 -5.32 5.95 -6.37
CA TYR A 76 -5.69 7.35 -6.61
C TYR A 76 -5.06 7.87 -7.91
N GLY A 77 -5.76 8.78 -8.58
CA GLY A 77 -5.16 9.66 -9.59
C GLY A 77 -4.64 10.96 -8.97
N LEU A 78 -3.42 11.36 -9.33
CA LEU A 78 -2.84 12.65 -8.95
C LEU A 78 -2.75 13.59 -10.17
N PRO A 79 -3.12 14.87 -10.03
CA PRO A 79 -3.33 15.59 -8.77
C PRO A 79 -4.79 15.64 -8.27
N SER A 80 -5.74 15.02 -8.98
CA SER A 80 -7.18 15.16 -8.68
C SER A 80 -7.63 14.51 -7.38
N MET A 81 -6.81 13.61 -6.81
CA MET A 81 -7.12 12.78 -5.63
C MET A 81 -8.37 11.92 -5.79
N ARG A 82 -8.80 11.65 -7.02
CA ARG A 82 -9.95 10.77 -7.30
C ARG A 82 -9.55 9.32 -7.07
N ILE A 83 -10.45 8.55 -6.46
CA ILE A 83 -10.31 7.10 -6.35
C ILE A 83 -10.64 6.47 -7.70
N TYR A 84 -9.75 5.64 -8.20
CA TYR A 84 -9.92 4.90 -9.44
C TYR A 84 -10.28 3.44 -9.22
N LYS A 85 -9.71 2.78 -8.21
CA LYS A 85 -9.97 1.37 -7.92
C LYS A 85 -9.72 1.06 -6.45
N TYR A 86 -10.58 0.22 -5.89
CA TYR A 86 -10.29 -0.56 -4.68
C TYR A 86 -9.83 -1.94 -5.11
N VAL A 87 -8.81 -2.47 -4.44
CA VAL A 87 -8.24 -3.79 -4.70
C VAL A 87 -8.16 -4.56 -3.39
N GLY A 88 -8.85 -5.69 -3.30
CA GLY A 88 -8.75 -6.64 -2.20
C GLY A 88 -7.34 -7.22 -2.12
N VAL A 89 -6.78 -7.30 -0.91
CA VAL A 89 -5.41 -7.81 -0.67
C VAL A 89 -5.40 -8.78 0.50
N PHE A 90 -5.54 -8.26 1.72
CA PHE A 90 -5.44 -9.02 2.97
C PHE A 90 -6.80 -9.35 3.59
N SER A 91 -7.85 -8.66 3.16
CA SER A 91 -9.23 -8.85 3.58
C SER A 91 -10.15 -9.02 2.36
N PRO A 92 -11.33 -9.65 2.53
CA PRO A 92 -12.32 -9.75 1.48
C PRO A 92 -12.82 -8.38 1.00
N GLU A 93 -12.97 -8.22 -0.32
CA GLU A 93 -13.52 -7.03 -0.97
C GLU A 93 -14.79 -7.43 -1.75
N PRO A 94 -16.00 -7.23 -1.16
CA PRO A 94 -17.24 -7.80 -1.67
C PRO A 94 -17.67 -7.27 -3.02
N TRP A 95 -17.34 -6.01 -3.37
CA TRP A 95 -17.67 -5.48 -4.69
C TRP A 95 -16.94 -6.21 -5.82
N GLN A 96 -15.72 -6.70 -5.55
CA GLN A 96 -14.92 -7.46 -6.51
C GLN A 96 -15.22 -8.97 -6.49
N GLY A 97 -15.92 -9.46 -5.47
CA GLY A 97 -16.03 -10.90 -5.19
C GLY A 97 -14.78 -11.50 -4.53
N TYR A 98 -13.71 -10.72 -4.33
CA TYR A 98 -12.47 -11.16 -3.70
C TYR A 98 -12.70 -11.56 -2.23
N GLY A 99 -12.26 -12.75 -1.86
CA GLY A 99 -12.56 -13.42 -0.60
C GLY A 99 -13.96 -14.03 -0.52
N PHE A 100 -14.68 -14.11 -1.65
CA PHE A 100 -15.99 -14.76 -1.79
C PHE A 100 -16.04 -15.79 -2.93
N ASP A 101 -15.11 -15.75 -3.89
CA ASP A 101 -14.84 -16.84 -4.84
C ASP A 101 -13.92 -17.92 -4.23
N ASP A 102 -13.84 -19.09 -4.86
CA ASP A 102 -13.10 -20.25 -4.34
C ASP A 102 -11.59 -19.99 -4.29
N GLU A 103 -11.03 -19.39 -5.35
CA GLU A 103 -9.60 -19.14 -5.52
C GLU A 103 -9.06 -18.14 -4.50
N SER A 104 -9.67 -16.97 -4.40
CA SER A 104 -9.23 -15.90 -3.51
C SER A 104 -9.53 -16.23 -2.04
N THR A 105 -10.64 -16.93 -1.76
CA THR A 105 -10.93 -17.43 -0.41
C THR A 105 -9.86 -18.43 0.03
N LEU A 106 -9.48 -19.35 -0.86
CA LEU A 106 -8.42 -20.31 -0.57
C LEU A 106 -7.09 -19.60 -0.34
N MET A 107 -6.72 -18.63 -1.20
CA MET A 107 -5.49 -17.85 -1.04
C MET A 107 -5.44 -17.10 0.30
N LEU A 108 -6.51 -16.38 0.66
CA LEU A 108 -6.58 -15.64 1.92
C LEU A 108 -6.52 -16.55 3.14
N LYS A 109 -7.21 -17.70 3.10
CA LYS A 109 -7.15 -18.70 4.16
C LYS A 109 -5.75 -19.30 4.28
N LYS A 110 -5.07 -19.60 3.17
CA LYS A 110 -3.68 -20.09 3.20
C LYS A 110 -2.69 -19.06 3.72
N GLY A 111 -3.09 -17.79 3.80
CA GLY A 111 -2.38 -16.72 4.50
C GLY A 111 -2.56 -16.72 6.03
N SER A 112 -3.14 -17.74 6.66
CA SER A 112 -3.24 -17.87 8.13
C SER A 112 -2.84 -19.28 8.61
N LEU A 113 -2.38 -19.40 9.86
CA LEU A 113 -1.90 -20.66 10.43
C LEU A 113 -2.97 -21.76 10.43
N ASP A 114 -4.21 -21.39 10.72
CA ASP A 114 -5.35 -22.29 10.94
C ASP A 114 -6.29 -22.37 9.72
N ASN A 115 -5.90 -21.78 8.59
CA ASN A 115 -6.75 -21.61 7.41
C ASN A 115 -8.04 -20.81 7.67
N THR A 116 -8.04 -19.93 8.68
CA THR A 116 -9.13 -18.99 8.91
C THR A 116 -9.08 -17.83 7.93
N LEU A 117 -10.25 -17.41 7.45
CA LEU A 117 -10.39 -16.22 6.62
C LEU A 117 -10.34 -14.97 7.52
N LEU A 118 -9.19 -14.31 7.53
CA LEU A 118 -9.01 -13.03 8.21
C LEU A 118 -9.74 -11.92 7.44
N LYS A 119 -10.47 -11.07 8.16
CA LYS A 119 -11.32 -10.01 7.58
C LYS A 119 -10.75 -8.60 7.77
N TYR A 120 -9.47 -8.52 8.14
CA TYR A 120 -8.75 -7.29 8.40
C TYR A 120 -7.27 -7.50 8.04
N GLY A 121 -6.50 -6.42 8.06
CA GLY A 121 -5.04 -6.40 7.97
C GLY A 121 -4.55 -5.01 8.36
N ASP A 122 -3.24 -4.77 8.42
CA ASP A 122 -2.67 -3.43 8.57
C ASP A 122 -1.64 -3.19 7.46
N MET A 123 -2.08 -2.52 6.40
CA MET A 123 -1.31 -2.34 5.18
C MET A 123 -1.06 -0.85 4.93
N ARG A 124 0.18 -0.39 5.06
CA ARG A 124 0.52 1.05 5.01
C ARG A 124 1.48 1.42 3.90
N PHE A 125 2.67 0.83 3.86
CA PHE A 125 3.77 1.28 2.99
C PHE A 125 4.09 0.23 1.91
N PRO A 126 3.69 0.45 0.64
CA PRO A 126 4.05 -0.45 -0.45
C PRO A 126 5.50 -0.29 -0.91
N ALA A 127 5.99 -1.30 -1.61
CA ALA A 127 7.11 -1.17 -2.54
C ALA A 127 6.67 -1.56 -3.95
N LEU A 128 7.03 -0.73 -4.95
CA LEU A 128 6.88 -1.07 -6.36
C LEU A 128 8.07 -1.87 -6.84
N SER A 129 7.88 -2.75 -7.82
CA SER A 129 8.98 -3.44 -8.46
C SER A 129 9.86 -2.51 -9.29
N GLU A 130 11.16 -2.81 -9.30
CA GLU A 130 12.20 -1.97 -9.90
C GLU A 130 13.12 -2.74 -10.84
N THR A 131 13.70 -2.02 -11.81
CA THR A 131 14.79 -2.50 -12.66
C THR A 131 15.87 -1.42 -12.68
N ASN A 132 17.08 -1.79 -12.28
CA ASN A 132 18.19 -0.85 -12.08
C ASN A 132 17.80 0.35 -11.20
N GLY A 133 17.00 0.10 -10.16
CA GLY A 133 16.60 1.10 -9.18
C GLY A 133 15.54 2.09 -9.65
N LYS A 134 14.81 1.75 -10.70
CA LYS A 134 13.72 2.56 -11.25
C LYS A 134 12.46 1.71 -11.32
N TYR A 135 11.32 2.29 -10.95
CA TYR A 135 10.04 1.60 -11.06
C TYR A 135 9.80 1.09 -12.48
N ASN A 136 9.52 -0.20 -12.60
CA ASN A 136 9.26 -0.85 -13.88
C ASN A 136 7.76 -1.08 -14.13
N GLY A 137 6.90 -0.80 -13.13
CA GLY A 137 5.45 -0.81 -13.27
C GLY A 137 4.82 -2.20 -13.40
N LYS A 138 5.54 -3.28 -13.06
CA LYS A 138 5.02 -4.65 -13.16
C LYS A 138 4.26 -5.11 -11.91
N TYR A 139 4.85 -4.93 -10.74
CA TYR A 139 4.36 -5.50 -9.49
C TYR A 139 4.35 -4.49 -8.34
N LEU A 140 3.58 -4.85 -7.31
CA LEU A 140 3.50 -4.14 -6.04
C LEU A 140 3.53 -5.14 -4.90
N PHE A 141 4.21 -4.78 -3.81
CA PHE A 141 4.36 -5.60 -2.63
C PHE A 141 3.83 -4.86 -1.40
N TYR A 142 3.25 -5.62 -0.47
CA TYR A 142 2.77 -5.11 0.81
C TYR A 142 3.06 -6.06 1.95
N SER A 143 3.29 -5.50 3.14
CA SER A 143 3.29 -6.20 4.42
C SER A 143 1.97 -5.94 5.14
N ASP A 144 1.42 -6.98 5.76
CA ASP A 144 0.35 -6.89 6.75
C ASP A 144 0.97 -6.91 8.15
N GLY A 145 0.97 -5.76 8.81
CA GLY A 145 1.56 -5.64 10.14
C GLY A 145 0.80 -6.36 11.24
N ALA A 146 -0.53 -6.51 11.08
CA ALA A 146 -1.38 -7.06 12.12
C ALA A 146 -1.36 -8.60 12.17
N ASN A 147 -1.09 -9.27 11.04
CA ASN A 147 -1.12 -10.73 10.96
C ASN A 147 0.15 -11.34 10.35
N SER A 148 1.22 -10.54 10.19
CA SER A 148 2.49 -10.97 9.61
C SER A 148 2.33 -11.69 8.27
N ARG A 149 1.65 -11.05 7.32
CA ARG A 149 1.53 -11.56 5.95
C ARG A 149 2.30 -10.68 4.99
N ILE A 150 2.66 -11.22 3.84
CA ILE A 150 3.21 -10.47 2.71
C ILE A 150 2.37 -10.76 1.47
N ALA A 151 2.11 -9.74 0.66
CA ALA A 151 1.34 -9.86 -0.57
C ALA A 151 2.14 -9.40 -1.79
N LEU A 152 1.87 -10.06 -2.91
CA LEU A 152 2.31 -9.68 -4.25
C LEU A 152 1.07 -9.35 -5.09
N LEU A 153 1.11 -8.23 -5.80
CA LEU A 153 0.08 -7.78 -6.72
C LEU A 153 0.67 -7.53 -8.11
N GLY A 154 -0.10 -7.83 -9.16
CA GLY A 154 0.20 -7.43 -10.53
C GLY A 154 -0.42 -6.06 -10.84
N LEU A 155 0.34 -5.18 -11.47
CA LEU A 155 -0.13 -3.84 -11.86
C LEU A 155 -0.75 -3.80 -13.27
N ASP A 156 -0.63 -4.88 -14.03
CA ASP A 156 -1.27 -5.10 -15.32
C ASP A 156 -2.80 -5.28 -15.20
N ASP A 157 -3.26 -5.98 -14.16
CA ASP A 157 -4.70 -6.20 -13.89
C ASP A 157 -5.20 -5.67 -12.53
N PHE A 158 -4.28 -5.20 -11.69
CA PHE A 158 -4.56 -4.72 -10.33
C PHE A 158 -5.20 -5.81 -9.46
N GLU A 159 -4.63 -7.02 -9.49
CA GLU A 159 -5.06 -8.15 -8.66
C GLU A 159 -3.94 -8.70 -7.77
N THR A 160 -4.32 -9.21 -6.60
CA THR A 160 -3.41 -9.95 -5.71
C THR A 160 -3.11 -11.33 -6.29
N LYS A 161 -1.81 -11.61 -6.47
CA LYS A 161 -1.30 -12.87 -7.03
C LYS A 161 -0.94 -13.88 -5.95
N GLN A 162 -0.49 -13.38 -4.79
CA GLN A 162 -0.02 -14.23 -3.71
C GLN A 162 -0.20 -13.52 -2.37
N VAL A 163 -0.62 -14.27 -1.35
CA VAL A 163 -0.57 -13.88 0.06
C VAL A 163 0.13 -15.00 0.81
N LEU A 164 1.22 -14.68 1.51
CA LEU A 164 1.97 -15.63 2.34
C LEU A 164 1.92 -15.19 3.79
N MET A 165 1.74 -16.15 4.70
CA MET A 165 1.98 -15.92 6.12
C MET A 165 3.46 -16.09 6.45
N HIS A 166 3.99 -15.22 7.29
CA HIS A 166 5.35 -15.34 7.82
C HIS A 166 5.43 -16.54 8.79
N PRO A 167 6.39 -17.46 8.62
CA PRO A 167 6.50 -18.65 9.48
C PRO A 167 6.95 -18.37 10.92
N LEU A 168 7.66 -17.25 11.11
CA LEU A 168 8.28 -16.86 12.38
C LEU A 168 7.60 -15.71 13.11
N PHE A 169 6.99 -14.77 12.37
CA PHE A 169 6.53 -13.50 12.93
C PHE A 169 5.04 -13.60 13.24
N ILE A 170 4.63 -12.99 14.34
CA ILE A 170 3.20 -12.80 14.69
C ILE A 170 2.76 -11.32 14.60
N ASN A 171 3.72 -10.41 14.44
CA ASN A 171 3.51 -9.03 14.00
C ASN A 171 4.60 -8.64 13.00
N ALA A 172 4.32 -7.74 12.08
CA ALA A 172 5.30 -7.24 11.11
C ALA A 172 5.24 -5.71 11.06
N PHE A 173 6.34 -5.08 10.65
CA PHE A 173 6.27 -3.67 10.27
C PHE A 173 5.36 -3.57 9.03
N PRO A 174 4.39 -2.64 8.97
CA PRO A 174 3.42 -2.55 7.86
C PRO A 174 4.01 -1.89 6.60
N GLY A 175 5.29 -2.16 6.34
CA GLY A 175 6.04 -1.70 5.18
C GLY A 175 6.96 -2.78 4.62
N VAL A 176 7.28 -2.65 3.34
CA VAL A 176 8.25 -3.49 2.63
C VAL A 176 9.22 -2.64 1.85
N ALA A 177 10.36 -3.21 1.49
CA ALA A 177 11.31 -2.64 0.54
C ALA A 177 11.66 -3.70 -0.51
N VAL A 178 12.07 -3.29 -1.70
CA VAL A 178 12.57 -4.22 -2.74
C VAL A 178 14.05 -3.97 -2.97
N SER A 179 14.82 -5.00 -3.28
CA SER A 179 16.17 -4.83 -3.84
C SER A 179 16.11 -4.18 -5.24
N GLN A 180 17.24 -3.65 -5.73
CA GLN A 180 17.32 -2.85 -6.95
C GLN A 180 16.68 -3.49 -8.21
N ASN A 181 16.71 -4.82 -8.28
CA ASN A 181 16.16 -5.62 -9.39
C ASN A 181 15.10 -6.62 -8.90
N ASN A 182 14.52 -6.40 -7.72
CA ASN A 182 13.55 -7.29 -7.08
C ASN A 182 14.04 -8.70 -6.79
N ASP A 183 15.36 -8.95 -6.69
CA ASP A 183 15.84 -10.27 -6.27
C ASP A 183 15.23 -10.71 -4.93
N TYR A 184 15.08 -9.75 -4.02
CA TYR A 184 14.42 -9.89 -2.73
C TYR A 184 13.41 -8.78 -2.46
N VAL A 185 12.38 -9.15 -1.71
CA VAL A 185 11.43 -8.25 -1.04
C VAL A 185 11.64 -8.36 0.47
N PHE A 186 11.90 -7.25 1.13
CA PHE A 186 12.23 -7.20 2.54
C PHE A 186 10.99 -6.92 3.39
N GLN A 187 10.84 -7.68 4.47
CA GLN A 187 9.83 -7.51 5.50
C GLN A 187 10.50 -7.69 6.87
N SER A 188 10.20 -6.84 7.84
CA SER A 188 10.70 -7.00 9.21
C SER A 188 9.57 -7.31 10.18
N SER A 189 9.89 -7.91 11.34
CA SER A 189 9.03 -7.80 12.52
C SER A 189 8.90 -6.33 12.93
N GLU A 190 7.87 -5.95 13.69
CA GLU A 190 7.81 -4.60 14.31
C GLU A 190 8.26 -4.69 15.77
N TYR A 191 7.63 -5.58 16.52
CA TYR A 191 7.88 -5.82 17.93
C TYR A 191 8.52 -7.18 18.17
N PRO A 192 9.45 -7.29 19.13
CA PRO A 192 10.06 -8.56 19.50
C PRO A 192 9.01 -9.57 19.96
N THR A 193 9.16 -10.82 19.53
CA THR A 193 8.30 -11.93 19.94
C THR A 193 9.08 -13.23 20.03
N PRO A 194 8.64 -14.21 20.83
CA PRO A 194 9.23 -15.55 20.78
C PRO A 194 8.93 -16.20 19.43
N TRP A 195 9.94 -16.81 18.84
CA TRP A 195 9.76 -17.69 17.67
C TRP A 195 9.50 -19.13 18.15
N ASP A 196 9.00 -20.01 17.27
CA ASP A 196 8.75 -21.44 17.58
C ASP A 196 7.54 -21.71 18.52
N HIS A 197 6.49 -20.88 18.48
CA HIS A 197 5.21 -21.10 19.18
C HIS A 197 5.33 -21.31 20.71
N ARG A 198 6.38 -20.77 21.34
CA ARG A 198 6.59 -20.90 22.77
C ARG A 198 5.99 -19.71 23.51
N GLU A 199 5.23 -19.99 24.55
CA GLU A 199 4.88 -18.99 25.55
C GLU A 199 6.15 -18.57 26.31
N ALA A 200 6.35 -17.27 26.46
CA ALA A 200 7.47 -16.70 27.21
C ALA A 200 6.98 -15.55 28.08
N ASN A 201 7.53 -15.45 29.29
CA ASN A 201 7.19 -14.37 30.19
C ASN A 201 8.00 -13.12 29.82
N VAL A 202 7.32 -12.02 29.52
CA VAL A 202 7.96 -10.75 29.10
C VAL A 202 8.87 -10.18 30.19
N GLU A 203 8.59 -10.38 31.48
CA GLU A 203 9.41 -9.81 32.56
C GLU A 203 10.70 -10.61 32.77
N THR A 204 10.65 -11.94 32.64
CA THR A 204 11.80 -12.80 32.98
C THR A 204 12.58 -13.29 31.78
N ASP A 205 11.96 -13.40 30.61
CA ASP A 205 12.52 -14.11 29.47
C ASP A 205 12.85 -13.21 28.28
N TYR A 206 12.58 -11.90 28.35
CA TYR A 206 12.63 -10.99 27.20
C TYR A 206 13.96 -11.04 26.43
N LEU A 207 15.08 -10.81 27.13
CA LEU A 207 16.40 -10.77 26.49
C LEU A 207 16.84 -12.11 25.88
N GLU A 208 16.35 -13.22 26.44
CA GLU A 208 16.76 -14.56 26.02
C GLU A 208 15.89 -15.09 24.88
N LYS A 209 14.56 -14.99 25.04
CA LYS A 209 13.59 -15.68 24.19
C LYS A 209 12.93 -14.78 23.14
N PHE A 210 12.85 -13.47 23.35
CA PHE A 210 12.23 -12.58 22.37
C PHE A 210 13.25 -12.22 21.30
N LYS A 211 12.81 -12.28 20.05
CA LYS A 211 13.63 -12.02 18.87
C LYS A 211 12.89 -11.08 17.94
N SER A 212 13.67 -10.32 17.20
CA SER A 212 13.20 -9.58 16.03
C SER A 212 13.90 -10.12 14.80
N GLY A 213 13.42 -9.78 13.61
CA GLY A 213 14.04 -10.27 12.40
C GLY A 213 13.74 -9.44 11.18
N ILE A 214 14.62 -9.60 10.20
CA ILE A 214 14.49 -9.04 8.86
C ILE A 214 14.51 -10.19 7.87
N THR A 215 13.42 -10.34 7.13
CA THR A 215 13.24 -11.41 6.15
C THR A 215 13.46 -10.89 4.75
N ALA A 216 14.34 -11.57 4.02
CA ALA A 216 14.54 -11.38 2.59
C ALA A 216 13.72 -12.45 1.86
N TRP A 217 12.53 -12.08 1.39
CA TRP A 217 11.70 -12.95 0.57
C TRP A 217 12.25 -13.01 -0.84
N LYS A 218 12.72 -14.18 -1.27
CA LYS A 218 13.19 -14.37 -2.65
C LYS A 218 12.01 -14.15 -3.59
N PHE A 219 12.19 -13.26 -4.54
CA PHE A 219 11.26 -13.05 -5.63
C PHE A 219 11.88 -13.51 -6.94
N GLU A 220 11.06 -14.16 -7.76
CA GLU A 220 11.37 -14.51 -9.14
C GLU A 220 10.25 -13.95 -10.01
N ASP A 221 10.65 -13.08 -10.95
CA ASP A 221 9.83 -12.69 -12.09
C ASP A 221 10.11 -13.72 -13.19
N THR A 222 9.11 -14.46 -13.65
CA THR A 222 9.26 -15.17 -14.91
C THR A 222 8.92 -14.17 -16.01
N ASP A 223 9.85 -13.93 -16.94
CA ASP A 223 9.56 -13.13 -18.14
C ASP A 223 8.40 -13.73 -18.98
N ASP A 224 8.01 -14.97 -18.67
CA ASP A 224 6.80 -15.61 -19.18
C ASP A 224 5.54 -14.95 -18.59
N GLU A 225 4.71 -14.41 -19.47
CA GLU A 225 3.29 -14.21 -19.16
C GLU A 225 2.62 -15.59 -19.05
N ALA A 226 1.70 -15.76 -18.10
CA ALA A 226 0.85 -16.94 -18.10
C ALA A 226 0.12 -17.03 -19.46
N GLY A 227 -0.43 -18.20 -19.81
CA GLY A 227 -1.28 -18.33 -21.00
C GLY A 227 -2.50 -17.38 -21.02
N SER A 228 -2.74 -16.63 -19.92
CA SER A 228 -3.70 -15.55 -19.76
C SER A 228 -3.19 -14.15 -20.14
N GLY A 229 -1.90 -13.95 -20.43
CA GLY A 229 -1.31 -12.64 -20.75
C GLY A 229 -0.98 -11.77 -19.53
N HIS A 230 -0.82 -12.37 -18.35
CA HIS A 230 -0.54 -11.68 -17.10
C HIS A 230 0.86 -11.98 -16.57
N HIS A 231 1.46 -11.01 -15.91
CA HIS A 231 2.76 -11.13 -15.25
C HIS A 231 2.76 -12.20 -14.15
N VAL A 232 3.71 -13.14 -14.20
CA VAL A 232 3.80 -14.30 -13.28
C VAL A 232 5.01 -14.15 -12.35
N GLY A 233 4.88 -13.24 -11.39
CA GLY A 233 5.84 -13.12 -10.30
C GLY A 233 5.53 -14.11 -9.18
N ARG A 234 6.55 -14.56 -8.43
CA ARG A 234 6.33 -15.41 -7.25
C ARG A 234 7.32 -15.11 -6.12
N LEU A 235 6.80 -15.08 -4.90
CA LEU A 235 7.59 -15.13 -3.66
C LEU A 235 7.85 -16.60 -3.31
N LEU A 236 9.13 -16.96 -3.17
CA LEU A 236 9.60 -18.33 -2.96
C LEU A 236 10.06 -18.54 -1.52
N LYS A 237 9.18 -19.10 -0.69
CA LYS A 237 9.45 -19.35 0.74
C LYS A 237 10.72 -20.16 0.95
N GLU A 238 10.93 -21.19 0.14
CA GLU A 238 12.03 -22.14 0.21
C GLU A 238 13.40 -21.58 -0.20
N LYS A 239 13.43 -20.41 -0.85
CA LYS A 239 14.67 -19.68 -1.19
C LYS A 239 14.82 -18.39 -0.37
N SER A 240 13.91 -18.16 0.57
CA SER A 240 13.89 -16.99 1.44
C SER A 240 14.58 -17.30 2.77
N PHE A 241 15.01 -16.25 3.47
CA PHE A 241 15.66 -16.41 4.77
C PHE A 241 15.42 -15.19 5.67
N THR A 242 15.51 -15.40 6.98
CA THR A 242 15.42 -14.35 8.01
C THR A 242 16.75 -14.15 8.70
N LEU A 243 17.22 -12.90 8.82
CA LEU A 243 18.25 -12.54 9.78
C LEU A 243 17.61 -12.44 11.18
N GLU A 244 18.10 -13.25 12.12
CA GLU A 244 17.76 -13.11 13.54
C GLU A 244 18.44 -11.86 14.12
N LEU A 245 17.66 -11.09 14.89
CA LEU A 245 18.12 -9.95 15.66
C LEU A 245 17.76 -10.12 17.14
N PRO A 246 18.50 -9.46 18.04
CA PRO A 246 18.08 -9.29 19.43
C PRO A 246 16.69 -8.62 19.50
N PRO A 247 16.04 -8.57 20.68
CA PRO A 247 14.68 -8.04 20.84
C PRO A 247 14.59 -6.52 20.65
N LEU A 248 14.77 -6.08 19.41
CA LEU A 248 14.70 -4.70 18.95
C LEU A 248 13.31 -4.39 18.40
N THR A 249 12.73 -3.25 18.76
CA THR A 249 11.60 -2.71 18.01
C THR A 249 12.12 -2.16 16.69
N LEU A 250 11.64 -2.67 15.56
CA LEU A 250 12.09 -2.24 14.24
C LEU A 250 11.08 -1.27 13.62
N GLY A 251 11.59 -0.29 12.88
CA GLY A 251 10.79 0.73 12.21
C GLY A 251 11.07 0.80 10.71
N PHE A 252 10.95 2.01 10.15
CA PHE A 252 11.20 2.26 8.74
C PHE A 252 12.55 1.73 8.27
N PHE A 253 12.55 1.11 7.10
CA PHE A 253 13.74 0.61 6.43
C PHE A 253 13.59 0.76 4.91
N ASP A 254 14.71 0.78 4.20
CA ASP A 254 14.74 0.73 2.74
C ASP A 254 16.04 0.07 2.25
N ALA A 255 16.02 -0.40 1.00
CA ALA A 255 17.15 -1.04 0.34
C ALA A 255 17.86 -0.04 -0.59
N GLY A 256 19.19 -0.12 -0.62
CA GLY A 256 20.03 0.71 -1.46
C GLY A 256 19.84 0.49 -2.97
N ARG A 257 20.32 1.47 -3.75
CA ARG A 257 20.34 1.55 -5.22
C ARG A 257 21.68 2.10 -5.70
N GLY A 258 22.13 1.69 -6.89
CA GLY A 258 23.39 2.10 -7.46
C GLY A 258 24.56 1.62 -6.60
N ASP A 259 25.40 2.56 -6.16
CA ASP A 259 26.64 2.26 -5.43
C ASP A 259 26.42 1.61 -4.05
N ASN A 260 25.20 1.70 -3.49
CA ASN A 260 24.84 1.05 -2.22
C ASN A 260 23.84 -0.10 -2.39
N ASP A 261 23.65 -0.60 -3.61
CA ASP A 261 22.93 -1.87 -3.84
C ASP A 261 23.58 -3.00 -3.01
N GLY A 262 22.73 -3.90 -2.50
CA GLY A 262 23.14 -4.92 -1.54
C GLY A 262 23.04 -4.55 -0.05
N LEU A 263 22.78 -3.27 0.27
CA LEU A 263 22.56 -2.82 1.64
C LEU A 263 21.07 -2.57 1.91
N LEU A 264 20.64 -2.89 3.14
CA LEU A 264 19.37 -2.48 3.73
C LEU A 264 19.69 -1.59 4.93
N VAL A 265 19.03 -0.44 5.04
CA VAL A 265 19.21 0.50 6.16
C VAL A 265 17.87 0.68 6.83
N GLY A 266 17.85 0.64 8.16
CA GLY A 266 16.61 0.85 8.89
C GLY A 266 16.78 1.34 10.31
N LEU A 267 15.65 1.64 10.92
CA LEU A 267 15.55 2.13 12.28
C LEU A 267 15.26 0.98 13.24
N ALA A 268 15.90 1.02 14.39
CA ALA A 268 15.62 0.13 15.49
C ALA A 268 15.60 0.91 16.80
N ALA A 269 14.87 0.40 17.79
CA ALA A 269 14.84 0.93 19.13
C ALA A 269 14.94 -0.21 20.14
N PHE A 270 15.64 0.06 21.25
CA PHE A 270 15.72 -0.83 22.39
C PHE A 270 15.75 0.01 23.64
N GLU A 271 14.80 -0.23 24.55
CA GLU A 271 14.57 0.63 25.70
C GLU A 271 14.42 2.10 25.25
N ASP A 272 15.16 3.03 25.85
CA ASP A 272 15.14 4.46 25.51
C ASP A 272 16.16 4.85 24.43
N GLN A 273 16.78 3.87 23.76
CA GLN A 273 17.81 4.11 22.74
C GLN A 273 17.30 3.83 21.33
N ASN A 274 17.70 4.70 20.40
CA ASN A 274 17.40 4.57 18.98
C ASN A 274 18.68 4.28 18.20
N PHE A 275 18.58 3.40 17.22
CA PHE A 275 19.67 2.89 16.41
C PHE A 275 19.33 3.02 14.93
N VAL A 276 20.35 3.22 14.12
CA VAL A 276 20.31 2.95 12.69
C VAL A 276 21.12 1.68 12.46
N TYR A 277 20.52 0.68 11.84
CA TYR A 277 21.24 -0.53 11.44
C TYR A 277 21.52 -0.49 9.94
N VAL A 278 22.62 -1.14 9.56
CA VAL A 278 22.98 -1.40 8.16
C VAL A 278 23.16 -2.90 8.00
N TYR A 279 22.47 -3.47 7.03
CA TYR A 279 22.42 -4.90 6.79
C TYR A 279 22.85 -5.21 5.35
N ASP A 280 24.01 -5.86 5.19
CA ASP A 280 24.50 -6.36 3.91
C ASP A 280 23.86 -7.72 3.61
N TYR A 281 22.75 -7.69 2.87
CA TYR A 281 21.98 -8.90 2.56
C TYR A 281 22.66 -9.78 1.50
N LEU A 282 23.58 -9.22 0.70
CA LEU A 282 24.35 -9.98 -0.28
C LEU A 282 25.46 -10.82 0.36
N LYS A 283 26.06 -10.32 1.46
CA LYS A 283 26.92 -11.13 2.32
C LYS A 283 26.10 -12.12 3.13
N ALA A 284 24.96 -11.69 3.68
CA ALA A 284 24.16 -12.53 4.57
C ALA A 284 23.64 -13.80 3.90
N ARG A 285 23.20 -13.74 2.64
CA ARG A 285 22.69 -14.91 1.90
C ARG A 285 23.70 -16.05 1.74
N THR A 286 25.00 -15.82 2.02
CA THR A 286 26.04 -16.86 1.96
C THR A 286 26.40 -17.43 3.33
N LEU A 287 25.80 -16.91 4.41
CA LEU A 287 26.06 -17.36 5.76
C LEU A 287 25.35 -18.67 6.06
N GLN A 288 25.86 -19.37 7.08
CA GLN A 288 25.23 -20.59 7.55
C GLN A 288 23.87 -20.27 8.20
N THR A 289 22.88 -21.08 7.87
CA THR A 289 21.53 -20.99 8.40
C THR A 289 21.21 -22.15 9.34
N GLN A 290 20.15 -21.97 10.13
CA GLN A 290 19.43 -22.99 10.86
C GLN A 290 17.96 -22.96 10.45
N THR A 291 17.27 -24.09 10.52
CA THR A 291 15.85 -24.14 10.20
C THR A 291 15.00 -23.96 11.46
N ILE A 292 14.08 -22.99 11.45
CA ILE A 292 13.06 -22.78 12.50
C ILE A 292 11.70 -22.68 11.79
N ASN A 293 10.68 -23.42 12.25
CA ASN A 293 9.35 -23.45 11.61
C ASN A 293 9.40 -23.67 10.08
N GLU A 294 10.27 -24.58 9.62
CA GLU A 294 10.49 -24.86 8.19
C GLU A 294 10.94 -23.63 7.39
N PHE A 295 11.65 -22.71 8.03
CA PHE A 295 12.17 -21.50 7.42
C PHE A 295 13.64 -21.31 7.78
N GLU A 296 14.42 -20.81 6.83
CA GLU A 296 15.85 -20.62 7.01
C GLU A 296 16.13 -19.32 7.79
N VAL A 297 16.89 -19.46 8.86
CA VAL A 297 17.24 -18.36 9.78
C VAL A 297 18.75 -18.27 9.88
N ILE A 298 19.30 -17.07 9.66
CA ILE A 298 20.68 -16.75 9.95
C ILE A 298 20.75 -16.32 11.42
N PRO A 299 21.42 -17.08 12.31
CA PRO A 299 21.56 -16.70 13.71
C PRO A 299 22.31 -15.37 13.84
N PHE A 300 21.90 -14.52 14.79
CA PHE A 300 22.52 -13.21 14.99
C PHE A 300 24.03 -13.30 15.19
N LYS A 301 24.49 -14.28 15.97
CA LYS A 301 25.91 -14.50 16.22
C LYS A 301 26.69 -14.77 14.93
N THR A 302 26.14 -15.62 14.05
CA THR A 302 26.75 -15.94 12.75
C THR A 302 26.85 -14.70 11.84
N ALA A 303 25.88 -13.79 11.93
CA ALA A 303 25.91 -12.54 11.16
C ALA A 303 26.95 -11.53 11.65
N MET A 304 27.38 -11.64 12.91
CA MET A 304 28.35 -10.73 13.54
C MET A 304 29.82 -11.20 13.40
N GLU A 305 30.05 -12.43 12.94
CA GLU A 305 31.38 -12.99 12.66
C GLU A 305 31.93 -12.55 11.29
#